data_AF-A0A2E1XC74-F1
#
_entry.id   AF-A0A2E1XC74-F1
#
_cell.length_a   1.000
_cell.length_b   1.000
_cell.length_c   1.000
_cell.angle_alpha   90.00
_cell.angle_beta   90.00
_cell.angle_gamma   90.00
#
_symmetry.space_group_name_H-M   'P 1'
#
loop_
_entity.id
_entity.type
_entity.pdbx_description
1 polymer ?
#
loop_
_entity_poly.entity_id
_entity_poly.type
_entity_poly.pdbx_seq_one_letter_code
_entity_poly.pdbx_strand_id
1 'polypeptide(L)' 'MITLERLERSMGTLAAIIEKHGDAAWPIFERLERERDAILDKKKRLREAIERAEDVQGSVTT' A
#
# COMPACT_ATOMS: atom_id res chain seq x y z
N MET A 1 -10.98 -6.82 -6.25
CA MET A 1 -9.96 -6.27 -5.34
C MET A 1 -8.70 -6.02 -6.16
N ILE A 2 -8.15 -4.80 -6.14
CA ILE A 2 -6.86 -4.50 -6.80
C ILE A 2 -5.74 -4.98 -5.85
N THR A 3 -4.73 -5.67 -6.38
CA THR A 3 -3.57 -6.11 -5.60
C THR A 3 -2.51 -5.01 -5.58
N LEU A 4 -1.69 -4.97 -4.51
CA LEU A 4 -0.56 -4.04 -4.40
C LEU A 4 0.37 -4.12 -5.61
N GLU A 5 0.68 -5.34 -6.05
CA GLU A 5 1.54 -5.60 -7.21
C GLU A 5 0.96 -5.02 -8.51
N ARG A 6 -0.35 -5.16 -8.73
CA ARG A 6 -1.00 -4.63 -9.93
C ARG A 6 -1.01 -3.10 -9.92
N LEU A 7 -1.16 -2.51 -8.73
CA LEU A 7 -1.14 -1.08 -8.53
C LEU A 7 0.26 -0.50 -8.78
N GLU A 8 1.30 -1.11 -8.22
CA GLU A 8 2.71 -0.72 -8.46
C GLU A 8 3.10 -0.84 -9.94
N ARG A 9 2.68 -1.90 -10.63
CA ARG A 9 2.90 -2.03 -12.09
C ARG A 9 2.22 -0.91 -12.88
N SER A 10 1.00 -0.54 -12.49
CA SER A 10 0.26 0.54 -13.14
C SER A 10 0.93 1.90 -12.90
N MET A 11 1.42 2.13 -11.68
CA MET A 11 2.20 3.33 -11.34
C MET A 11 3.50 3.42 -12.13
N GLY A 12 4.23 2.31 -12.32
CA GLY A 12 5.44 2.28 -13.15
C GLY A 12 5.16 2.68 -14.61
N THR A 13 4.00 2.26 -15.14
CA THR A 13 3.55 2.66 -16.47
C THR A 13 3.24 4.16 -16.53
N LEU A 14 2.53 4.70 -15.53
CA LEU A 14 2.23 6.13 -15.45
C LEU A 14 3.49 6.98 -15.29
N ALA A 15 4.47 6.54 -14.50
CA ALA A 15 5.75 7.23 -14.37
C ALA A 15 6.46 7.35 -15.73
N ALA A 16 6.50 6.26 -16.51
CA ALA A 16 7.07 6.29 -17.86
C ALA A 16 6.29 7.21 -18.82
N ILE A 17 4.97 7.37 -18.63
CA ILE A 17 4.15 8.31 -19.41
C ILE A 17 4.45 9.75 -18.99
N ILE A 18 4.54 10.04 -17.69
CA ILE A 18 4.85 11.38 -17.16
C ILE A 18 6.22 11.84 -17.68
N GLU A 19 7.24 10.98 -17.59
CA GLU A 19 8.58 11.28 -18.09
C GLU A 19 8.61 11.60 -19.60
N LYS A 20 7.73 10.98 -20.40
CA LYS A 20 7.73 11.12 -21.87
C LYS A 20 6.78 12.20 -22.38
N HIS A 21 5.68 12.44 -21.69
CA HIS A 21 4.56 13.23 -22.18
C HIS A 21 4.17 14.38 -21.24
N GLY A 22 4.90 14.55 -20.13
CA GLY A 22 4.68 15.59 -19.16
C GLY A 22 3.50 15.31 -18.23
N ASP A 23 3.00 16.39 -17.63
CA ASP A 23 2.31 16.30 -16.34
C ASP A 23 0.86 15.81 -16.38
N ALA A 24 0.30 15.53 -17.56
CA ALA A 24 -1.11 15.17 -17.71
C ALA A 24 -1.53 13.92 -16.93
N ALA A 25 -0.59 13.00 -16.68
CA ALA A 25 -0.83 11.75 -15.95
C ALA A 25 -0.63 11.86 -14.42
N TRP A 26 -0.11 12.97 -13.90
CA TRP A 26 0.09 13.16 -12.44
C TRP A 26 -1.16 12.93 -11.59
N PRO A 27 -2.35 13.46 -11.93
CA PRO A 27 -3.53 13.27 -11.08
C PRO A 27 -3.92 11.80 -10.90
N ILE A 28 -3.63 10.96 -11.90
CA ILE A 28 -3.87 9.52 -11.83
C ILE A 28 -2.78 8.85 -11.00
N PHE A 29 -1.52 9.24 -11.20
CA PHE A 29 -0.39 8.74 -10.43
C PHE A 29 -0.59 8.98 -8.93
N GLU A 30 -0.89 10.21 -8.52
CA GLU A 30 -1.15 10.58 -7.12
C GLU A 30 -2.32 9.79 -6.52
N ARG A 31 -3.38 9.54 -7.30
CA ARG A 31 -4.50 8.72 -6.83
C ARG A 31 -4.04 7.30 -6.53
N LEU A 32 -3.24 6.70 -7.41
CA LEU A 32 -2.70 5.37 -7.19
C LEU A 32 -1.75 5.35 -5.98
N GLU A 33 -0.95 6.40 -5.76
CA GLU A 33 -0.12 6.50 -4.54
C GLU A 33 -0.97 6.43 -3.27
N ARG A 34 -2.07 7.19 -3.21
CA ARG A 34 -2.98 7.15 -2.05
C ARG A 34 -3.61 5.78 -1.85
N GLU A 35 -3.99 5.11 -2.94
CA GLU A 35 -4.53 3.74 -2.88
C GLU A 35 -3.50 2.72 -2.38
N ARG A 36 -2.24 2.83 -2.83
CA ARG A 36 -1.11 2.02 -2.35
C ARG A 36 -0.95 2.18 -0.84
N ASP A 37 -0.87 3.42 -0.40
CA ASP A 37 -0.55 3.76 0.98
C ASP A 37 -1.68 3.31 1.92
N ALA A 38 -2.94 3.43 1.49
CA ALA A 38 -4.08 2.90 2.23
C ALA A 38 -4.02 1.36 2.38
N ILE A 39 -3.59 0.63 1.34
CA ILE A 39 -3.42 -0.82 1.41
C ILE A 39 -2.29 -1.19 2.37
N LEU A 40 -1.17 -0.49 2.30
CA LEU A 40 -0.01 -0.72 3.18
C LEU A 40 -0.34 -0.40 4.64
N ASP A 41 -1.01 0.72 4.90
CA ASP A 41 -1.47 1.11 6.24
C ASP A 41 -2.41 0.04 6.83
N LYS A 42 -3.39 -0.42 6.06
CA LYS A 42 -4.31 -1.48 6.52
C LYS A 42 -3.56 -2.76 6.88
N LYS A 43 -2.56 -3.16 6.07
CA LYS A 43 -1.72 -4.35 6.34
C LYS A 43 -0.86 -4.15 7.59
N LYS A 44 -0.28 -2.96 7.76
CA LYS A 44 0.52 -2.60 8.93
C LYS A 44 -0.31 -2.69 10.21
N ARG A 45 -1.46 -2.01 10.27
CA ARG A 45 -2.35 -2.02 11.44
C ARG A 45 -2.84 -3.43 11.78
N LEU A 46 -3.12 -4.25 10.77
CA LEU A 46 -3.50 -5.65 10.98
C LEU A 46 -2.36 -6.46 11.59
N ARG A 47 -1.14 -6.31 11.06
CA ARG A 47 0.05 -6.98 11.62
C ARG A 47 0.27 -6.59 13.08
N GLU A 48 0.28 -5.30 13.37
CA GLU A 48 0.47 -4.80 14.74
C GLU A 48 -0.64 -5.30 15.70
N ALA A 49 -1.86 -5.48 15.20
CA ALA A 49 -2.95 -6.04 16.01
C ALA A 49 -2.77 -7.52 16.31
N ILE A 50 -2.22 -8.30 15.36
CA ILE A 50 -1.89 -9.71 15.54
C ILE A 50 -0.74 -9.85 16.54
N GLU A 51 0.34 -9.10 16.38
CA GLU A 51 1.49 -9.10 17.29
C GLU A 51 1.06 -8.80 18.73
N ARG A 52 0.26 -7.74 18.94
CA ARG A 52 -0.30 -7.41 20.27
C ARG A 52 -1.16 -8.53 20.86
N ALA A 53 -1.88 -9.29 20.04
CA ALA A 53 -2.72 -10.39 20.52
C ALA A 53 -1.87 -11.60 20.94
N GLU A 54 -0.81 -11.90 20.19
CA GLU A 54 0.14 -12.97 20.50
C GLU A 54 0.90 -12.68 21.82
N ASP A 55 1.36 -11.44 22.02
CA ASP A 55 2.04 -11.02 23.26
C ASP A 55 1.15 -11.17 24.51
N VAL A 56 -0.15 -10.85 24.37
CA VAL A 56 -1.14 -11.00 25.45
C VAL A 56 -1.36 -12.49 25.76
N GLN A 57 -1.42 -13.36 24.75
CA GLN A 57 -1.61 -14.79 24.95
C GLN A 57 -0.36 -15.47 25.56
N GLY A 58 0.84 -15.01 25.20
CA GLY A 58 2.10 -15.49 25.78
C GLY A 58 2.26 -15.15 27.27
N SER A 59 1.71 -14.02 27.71
CA SER A 59 1.81 -13.54 29.10
C SER A 59 0.84 -14.21 30.08
N VAL A 60 -0.18 -14.93 29.60
CA VAL A 60 -1.21 -15.58 30.45
C VAL A 60 -0.85 -17.05 30.78
N THR A 61 0.17 -17.61 30.13
CA THR A 61 0.51 -19.05 30.21
C THR A 61 1.79 -19.34 31.02
N THR A 62 2.26 -18.42 31.87
CA THR A 62 3.39 -18.63 32.80
C THR A 62 3.02 -18.12 34.18
#